data_AF-A0A2N3PNM2-F1
#
_entry.id   AF-A0A2N3PNM2-F1
#
_cell.length_a   1.000
_cell.length_b   1.000
_cell.length_c   1.000
_cell.angle_alpha   90.00
_cell.angle_beta   90.00
_cell.angle_gamma   90.00
#
_symmetry.space_group_name_H-M   'P 1'
#
loop_
_entity.id
_entity.type
_entity.pdbx_description
1 polymer ?
#
loop_
_entity_poly.entity_id
_entity_poly.type
_entity_poly.pdbx_seq_one_letter_code
_entity_poly.pdbx_strand_id
1 'polypeptide(L)'
;MSEAESVELREFRDIVDACIDIVVLVQGRTVHARDFWAYVAIPPGRYGDFKAAEASGQYRLNDWGRILRHGAGRRPPAQVHEEMARIYGANSAFEEDLDAILAD
;
A
#
# COMPACT_ATOMS: atom_id res chain seq x y z
N MET A 1 -3.60 25.75 16.90
CA MET A 1 -4.54 25.28 15.87
C MET A 1 -5.95 25.53 16.38
N SER A 2 -6.76 26.20 15.58
CA SER A 2 -8.17 26.44 15.88
C SER A 2 -9.01 25.18 15.60
N GLU A 3 -10.22 25.15 16.14
CA GLU A 3 -11.18 24.07 15.91
C GLU A 3 -11.59 23.99 14.43
N ALA A 4 -11.72 25.15 13.76
CA ALA A 4 -12.03 25.25 12.34
C ALA A 4 -10.94 24.63 11.45
N GLU A 5 -9.67 24.94 11.70
CA GLU A 5 -8.54 24.33 10.97
C GLU A 5 -8.49 22.81 11.14
N SER A 6 -8.93 22.29 12.29
CA SER A 6 -8.95 20.85 12.56
C SER A 6 -10.08 20.12 11.83
N VAL A 7 -11.18 20.81 11.53
CA VAL A 7 -12.30 20.25 10.74
C VAL A 7 -11.95 20.22 9.26
N GLU A 8 -11.42 21.32 8.71
CA GLU A 8 -11.02 21.40 7.30
C GLU A 8 -9.97 20.34 6.95
N LEU A 9 -8.99 20.09 7.84
CA LEU A 9 -7.98 19.04 7.63
C LEU A 9 -8.57 17.63 7.65
N ARG A 10 -9.62 17.38 8.44
CA ARG A 10 -10.30 16.07 8.46
C ARG A 10 -11.08 15.85 7.18
N GLU A 11 -11.85 16.85 6.75
CA GLU A 11 -12.61 16.76 5.50
C GLU A 11 -11.69 16.57 4.30
N PHE A 12 -10.57 17.30 4.26
CA PHE A 12 -9.57 17.13 3.21
C PHE A 12 -9.00 15.70 3.20
N ARG A 13 -8.64 15.16 4.36
CA ARG A 13 -8.15 13.78 4.46
C ARG A 13 -9.19 12.77 3.99
N ASP A 14 -10.45 12.94 4.38
CA ASP A 14 -11.52 12.01 4.01
C ASP A 14 -11.79 12.05 2.50
N ILE A 15 -11.67 13.23 1.86
CA ILE A 15 -11.71 13.37 0.40
C ILE A 15 -10.53 12.63 -0.25
N VAL A 16 -9.32 12.82 0.27
CA VAL A 16 -8.12 12.16 -0.24
C VAL A 16 -8.26 10.64 -0.15
N ASP A 17 -8.69 10.11 0.99
CA ASP A 17 -8.91 8.66 1.22
C ASP A 17 -10.01 8.08 0.32
N ALA A 18 -10.98 8.89 -0.10
CA ALA A 18 -12.03 8.46 -1.03
C ALA A 18 -11.60 8.50 -2.51
N CYS A 19 -10.59 9.30 -2.85
CA CYS A 19 -10.21 9.57 -4.24
C CYS A 19 -8.95 8.84 -4.69
N ILE A 20 -8.01 8.55 -3.79
CA ILE A 20 -6.72 7.95 -4.15
C ILE A 20 -6.37 6.76 -3.26
N ASP A 21 -5.65 5.81 -3.85
CA ASP A 21 -5.08 4.66 -3.17
C ASP A 21 -3.56 4.64 -3.40
N ILE A 22 -2.80 4.27 -2.37
CA ILE A 22 -1.39 3.89 -2.49
C ILE A 22 -1.34 2.42 -2.85
N VAL A 23 -0.79 2.09 -4.01
CA VAL A 23 -0.66 0.71 -4.47
C VAL A 23 0.68 0.14 -4.06
N VAL A 24 0.65 -0.88 -3.20
CA VAL A 24 1.85 -1.56 -2.70
C VAL A 24 1.89 -3.02 -3.12
N LEU A 25 3.11 -3.51 -3.34
CA LEU A 25 3.39 -4.94 -3.50
C LEU A 25 3.80 -5.52 -2.14
N VAL A 26 2.92 -6.33 -1.56
CA VAL A 26 3.21 -7.08 -0.35
C VAL A 26 3.70 -8.48 -0.70
N GLN A 27 4.76 -8.89 -0.03
CA GLN A 27 5.32 -10.24 -0.13
C GLN A 27 5.45 -10.83 1.27
N GLY A 28 5.15 -12.12 1.42
CA GLY A 28 5.26 -12.75 2.73
C GLY A 28 4.94 -14.22 2.72
N ARG A 29 4.69 -14.75 3.91
CA ARG A 29 4.24 -16.13 4.12
C ARG A 29 2.87 -16.15 4.77
N THR A 30 2.01 -16.98 4.22
CA THR A 30 0.73 -17.31 4.84
C THR A 30 0.93 -18.13 6.12
N VAL A 31 -0.13 -18.25 6.92
CA VAL A 31 -0.17 -19.10 8.14
C VAL A 31 0.17 -20.57 7.88
N HIS A 32 0.07 -21.03 6.62
CA HIS A 32 0.44 -22.37 6.19
C HIS A 32 1.86 -22.45 5.60
N ALA A 33 2.72 -21.48 5.91
CA ALA A 33 4.10 -21.38 5.42
C ALA A 33 4.25 -21.34 3.89
N ARG A 34 3.21 -20.92 3.16
CA ARG A 34 3.29 -20.71 1.71
C ARG A 34 3.66 -19.28 1.40
N ASP A 35 4.70 -19.11 0.59
CA ASP A 35 5.09 -17.80 0.03
C ASP A 35 3.94 -17.26 -0.83
N PHE A 36 3.64 -15.98 -0.70
CA PHE A 36 2.63 -15.28 -1.49
C PHE A 36 3.11 -13.88 -1.88
N TRP A 37 2.45 -13.32 -2.89
CA TRP A 37 2.52 -11.91 -3.25
C TRP A 37 1.10 -11.35 -3.40
N ALA A 38 0.92 -10.06 -3.10
CA ALA A 38 -0.33 -9.35 -3.30
C ALA A 38 -0.09 -7.87 -3.64
N TYR A 39 -0.78 -7.37 -4.64
CA TYR A 39 -0.96 -5.93 -4.84
C TYR A 39 -2.15 -5.46 -4.04
N VAL A 40 -1.95 -4.45 -3.19
CA VAL A 40 -2.97 -3.91 -2.30
C VAL A 40 -3.09 -2.41 -2.52
N ALA A 41 -4.31 -1.94 -2.72
CA ALA A 41 -4.67 -0.53 -2.71
C ALA A 41 -5.01 -0.11 -1.27
N ILE A 42 -4.22 0.80 -0.72
CA ILE A 42 -4.33 1.24 0.68
C ILE A 42 -4.63 2.76 0.70
N PRO A 43 -5.71 3.20 1.36
CA PRO A 43 -5.99 4.62 1.52
C PRO A 43 -4.84 5.34 2.25
N PRO A 44 -4.43 6.55 1.82
CA PRO A 44 -3.32 7.28 2.42
C PRO A 44 -3.41 7.43 3.95
N GLY A 45 -4.59 7.71 4.49
CA GLY A 45 -4.83 7.84 5.93
C GLY A 45 -4.58 6.56 6.73
N ARG A 46 -4.46 5.41 6.07
CA ARG A 46 -4.19 4.09 6.68
C ARG A 46 -2.78 3.57 6.41
N TYR A 47 -2.04 4.23 5.53
CA TYR A 47 -0.77 3.74 5.03
C TYR A 47 0.31 3.65 6.13
N GLY A 48 0.40 4.68 6.99
CA GLY A 48 1.36 4.69 8.10
C GLY A 48 1.16 3.51 9.07
N ASP A 49 -0.09 3.30 9.50
CA ASP A 49 -0.45 2.19 10.38
C ASP A 49 -0.23 0.83 9.71
N PHE A 50 -0.50 0.74 8.40
CA PHE A 50 -0.18 -0.45 7.62
C PHE A 50 1.32 -0.76 7.63
N LYS A 51 2.20 0.22 7.42
CA LYS A 51 3.66 -0.03 7.46
C LYS A 51 4.13 -0.47 8.85
N ALA A 52 3.53 0.06 9.91
CA ALA A 52 3.80 -0.41 11.28
C ALA A 52 3.35 -1.87 11.48
N ALA A 53 2.17 -2.24 10.96
CA ALA A 53 1.67 -3.61 11.01
C ALA A 53 2.51 -4.57 10.13
N GLU A 54 2.95 -4.12 8.96
CA GLU A 54 3.85 -4.85 8.08
C GLU A 54 5.17 -5.17 8.77
N ALA A 55 5.77 -4.19 9.45
CA ALA A 55 6.99 -4.37 10.23
C ALA A 55 6.82 -5.38 11.39
N SER A 56 5.62 -5.53 11.94
CA SER A 56 5.32 -6.53 12.98
C SER A 56 5.25 -7.98 12.43
N GLY A 57 5.03 -8.14 11.12
CA GLY A 57 4.98 -9.42 10.44
C GLY A 57 3.71 -10.27 10.65
N GLN A 58 2.76 -9.84 11.48
CA GLN A 58 1.51 -10.57 11.71
C GLN A 58 0.28 -9.66 11.56
N TYR A 59 -0.31 -9.67 10.38
CA TYR A 59 -1.47 -8.85 10.07
C TYR A 59 -2.30 -9.48 8.94
N ARG A 60 -3.53 -9.00 8.76
CA ARG A 60 -4.38 -9.40 7.63
C ARG A 60 -4.44 -8.25 6.64
N LEU A 61 -4.16 -8.55 5.37
CA LEU A 61 -4.13 -7.52 4.31
C LEU A 61 -5.49 -6.84 4.12
N ASN A 62 -6.57 -7.61 4.22
CA ASN A 62 -7.95 -7.11 4.11
C ASN A 62 -8.31 -6.11 5.21
N ASP A 63 -7.57 -6.10 6.33
CA ASP A 63 -7.82 -5.13 7.38
C ASP A 63 -7.36 -3.75 6.94
N TRP A 64 -6.41 -3.61 6.00
CA TRP A 64 -5.76 -2.34 5.65
C TRP A 64 -6.23 -1.72 4.33
N GLY A 65 -6.56 -2.56 3.35
CA GLY A 65 -6.89 -2.09 2.02
C GLY A 65 -7.54 -3.16 1.15
N ARG A 66 -7.74 -2.82 -0.12
CA ARG A 66 -8.36 -3.71 -1.10
C ARG A 66 -7.28 -4.47 -1.86
N ILE A 67 -7.33 -5.79 -1.81
CA ILE A 67 -6.46 -6.64 -2.63
C ILE A 67 -6.87 -6.49 -4.10
N LEU A 68 -5.99 -5.94 -4.92
CA LEU A 68 -6.19 -5.78 -6.36
C LEU A 68 -5.87 -7.08 -7.10
N ARG A 69 -4.79 -7.74 -6.69
CA ARG A 69 -4.34 -9.01 -7.27
C ARG A 69 -3.43 -9.77 -6.32
N HIS A 70 -3.44 -11.09 -6.38
CA HIS A 70 -2.59 -11.92 -5.54
C HIS A 70 -2.24 -13.24 -6.23
N GLY A 71 -1.21 -13.92 -5.71
CA GLY A 71 -0.81 -15.23 -6.19
C GLY A 71 0.17 -15.92 -5.24
N ALA A 72 0.45 -17.19 -5.54
CA ALA A 72 1.45 -17.96 -4.83
C ALA A 72 2.86 -17.65 -5.32
N GLY A 73 3.85 -17.91 -4.47
CA GLY A 73 5.27 -17.68 -4.74
C GLY A 73 5.75 -16.32 -4.23
N ARG A 74 7.05 -16.06 -4.38
CA ARG A 74 7.69 -14.86 -3.83
C ARG A 74 7.48 -13.59 -4.65
N ARG A 75 7.27 -13.73 -5.96
CA ARG A 75 7.20 -12.61 -6.88
C ARG A 75 6.05 -12.77 -7.86
N PRO A 76 5.33 -11.68 -8.19
CA PRO A 76 4.35 -11.71 -9.27
C PRO A 76 5.03 -11.93 -10.63
N PRO A 77 4.35 -12.59 -11.58
CA PRO A 77 4.82 -12.68 -12.96
C PRO A 77 5.02 -11.30 -13.61
N ALA A 78 5.94 -11.18 -14.56
CA ALA A 78 6.24 -9.92 -15.25
C ALA A 78 4.99 -9.28 -15.88
N GLN A 79 4.12 -10.07 -16.50
CA GLN A 79 2.85 -9.60 -17.05
C GLN A 79 1.94 -8.95 -15.99
N VAL A 80 1.98 -9.44 -14.75
CA VAL A 80 1.21 -8.84 -13.65
C VAL A 80 1.81 -7.49 -13.25
N HIS A 81 3.14 -7.37 -13.19
CA HIS A 81 3.82 -6.09 -12.96
C HIS A 81 3.43 -5.05 -14.02
N GLU A 82 3.52 -5.41 -15.30
CA GLU A 82 3.16 -4.54 -16.43
C GLU A 82 1.69 -4.11 -16.36
N GLU A 83 0.80 -5.04 -16.00
CA GLU A 83 -0.61 -4.74 -15.85
C GLU A 83 -0.88 -3.77 -14.69
N MET A 84 -0.25 -3.99 -13.53
CA MET A 84 -0.44 -3.11 -12.37
C MET A 84 0.17 -1.71 -12.60
N ALA A 85 1.33 -1.63 -13.26
CA ALA A 85 1.94 -0.36 -13.64
C ALA A 85 1.04 0.42 -14.61
N ARG A 86 0.48 -0.26 -15.61
CA ARG A 86 -0.38 0.37 -16.63
C ARG A 86 -1.74 0.79 -16.08
N ILE A 87 -2.39 -0.02 -15.26
CA ILE A 87 -3.76 0.23 -14.80
C ILE A 87 -3.78 1.14 -13.58
N TYR A 88 -2.85 0.94 -12.65
CA TYR A 88 -2.87 1.58 -11.33
C TYR A 88 -1.67 2.49 -11.08
N GLY A 89 -0.78 2.67 -12.07
CA GLY A 89 0.42 3.49 -11.90
C GLY A 89 1.44 2.91 -10.92
N ALA A 90 1.36 1.62 -10.60
CA ALA A 90 2.28 0.98 -9.65
C ALA A 90 3.73 1.11 -10.15
N ASN A 91 4.55 1.86 -9.42
CA ASN A 91 5.98 1.99 -9.68
C ASN A 91 6.76 1.14 -8.66
N SER A 92 7.39 0.06 -9.14
CA SER A 92 8.21 -0.82 -8.29
C SER A 92 9.49 -0.15 -7.78
N ALA A 93 9.91 0.98 -8.37
CA ALA A 93 11.05 1.77 -7.92
C ALA A 93 10.66 2.88 -6.91
N PHE A 94 9.36 3.04 -6.59
CA PHE A 94 8.89 4.17 -5.79
C PHE A 94 9.54 4.27 -4.41
N GLU A 95 9.73 3.15 -3.71
CA GLU A 95 10.39 3.16 -2.39
C GLU A 95 11.87 3.51 -2.50
N GLU A 96 12.58 3.02 -3.54
CA GLU A 96 13.99 3.38 -3.80
C GLU A 96 14.15 4.86 -4.19
N ASP A 97 13.24 5.38 -5.02
CA ASP A 97 13.20 6.78 -5.42
C ASP A 97 12.89 7.70 -4.22
N LEU A 98 11.98 7.29 -3.33
CA LEU A 98 11.60 8.05 -2.15
C LEU A 98 12.72 8.08 -1.11
N ASP A 99 13.39 6.95 -0.86
CA ASP A 99 14.55 6.88 0.03
C ASP A 99 15.71 7.74 -0.48
N ALA A 100 15.94 7.78 -1.80
CA ALA A 100 16.94 8.65 -2.40
C ALA A 100 16.64 10.15 -2.22
N ILE A 101 15.36 10.55 -2.27
CA ILE A 101 14.94 11.94 -2.08
C ILE A 101 15.01 12.37 -0.61
N LEU A 102 14.70 11.48 0.33
CA LEU A 102 14.68 11.77 1.78
C LEU A 102 16.06 11.68 2.45
N ALA A 103 17.07 11.18 1.74
CA ALA A 103 18.46 11.08 2.21
C ALA A 103 19.30 12.35 1.96
N ASP A 104 18.78 13.34 1.22
CA ASP A 104 19.33 14.69 1.00
C ASP A 104 18.66 15.74 1.91
#